data_AF-A0A8T5ML00-F1
#
_entry.id   AF-A0A8T5ML00-F1
#
_cell.length_a   1.000
_cell.length_b   1.000
_cell.length_c   1.000
_cell.angle_alpha   90.00
_cell.angle_beta   90.00
_cell.angle_gamma   90.00
#
_symmetry.space_group_name_H-M   'P 1'
#
loop_
_entity.id
_entity.type
_entity.pdbx_description
1 polymer ?
#
loop_
_entity_poly.entity_id
_entity_poly.type
_entity_poly.pdbx_seq_one_letter_code
_entity_poly.pdbx_strand_id
1 'polypeptide(L)'
;MVSGCAEQAVNPAELPSRESRIPADAVKMTPDTDLNLPVLHSDEFEKPVPFAPVNTAGAEDSPFMPADRDEFYFFFTPDVRVPVEKQILDGVTGIWVSKKQDGTWQEPERVMLQKPGKLAGDGCEFVAGNTMWFCTAREGYTGMHWARAEYKDGRWQNWKVDDFPPEYQVGELHFTRDWNEVYFHSKRAGGRGQEDIWVMQKKDGKWQEPKNVEVVNTESSDGWPYLTPDGNELWFNRFYKGTPAVFRSKKIDGEWQAPELIVEMFAGEPTLDNEGNLYFVHHYYDNGVMLEADIYVAYRK
;
A
#
# COMPACT_ATOMS: atom_id res chain seq x y z
N MET A 1 -38.16 -16.97 18.69
CA MET A 1 -37.52 -16.48 17.45
C MET A 1 -37.14 -15.03 17.69
N VAL A 2 -35.85 -14.76 17.90
CA VAL A 2 -35.37 -13.38 18.06
C VAL A 2 -35.17 -12.84 16.65
N SER A 3 -36.00 -11.85 16.29
CA SER A 3 -35.89 -11.10 15.05
C SER A 3 -34.53 -10.44 15.00
N GLY A 4 -33.65 -10.90 14.11
CA GLY A 4 -32.41 -10.19 13.79
C GLY A 4 -32.75 -8.81 13.27
N CYS A 5 -32.21 -7.77 13.90
CA CYS A 5 -32.23 -6.43 13.32
C CYS A 5 -31.40 -6.50 12.04
N ALA A 6 -32.05 -6.34 10.89
CA ALA A 6 -31.33 -6.10 9.64
C ALA A 6 -30.52 -4.82 9.83
N GLU A 7 -29.20 -4.91 9.73
CA GLU A 7 -28.35 -3.72 9.67
C GLU A 7 -28.77 -2.91 8.44
N GLN A 8 -29.21 -1.67 8.66
CA GLN A 8 -29.48 -0.76 7.55
C GLN A 8 -28.18 -0.53 6.79
N ALA A 9 -28.16 -0.94 5.52
CA ALA A 9 -27.09 -0.58 4.61
C ALA A 9 -27.02 0.95 4.53
N VAL A 10 -25.84 1.52 4.78
CA VAL A 10 -25.67 2.96 4.66
C VAL A 10 -25.74 3.33 3.19
N ASN A 11 -26.53 4.36 2.89
CA ASN A 11 -26.66 4.88 1.53
C ASN A 11 -25.32 5.53 1.12
N PRO A 12 -24.62 5.02 0.09
CA PRO A 12 -23.35 5.59 -0.36
C PRO A 12 -23.46 7.07 -0.75
N ALA A 13 -24.66 7.54 -1.13
CA ALA A 13 -24.90 8.94 -1.47
C ALA A 13 -24.81 9.93 -0.29
N GLU A 14 -24.71 9.44 0.96
CA GLU A 14 -24.56 10.28 2.16
C GLU A 14 -23.10 10.44 2.60
N LEU A 15 -22.16 9.68 2.01
CA LEU A 15 -20.74 9.79 2.32
C LEU A 15 -20.08 10.87 1.45
N PRO A 16 -19.16 11.68 2.00
CA PRO A 16 -18.40 12.64 1.20
C PRO A 16 -17.54 11.91 0.15
N SER A 17 -17.43 12.47 -1.05
CA SER A 17 -16.42 12.03 -2.02
C SER A 17 -15.03 12.49 -1.58
N ARG A 18 -13.97 11.83 -2.06
CA ARG A 18 -12.58 12.23 -1.80
C ARG A 18 -12.33 13.69 -2.17
N GLU A 19 -12.81 14.12 -3.34
CA GLU A 19 -12.63 15.47 -3.89
C GLU A 19 -13.35 16.52 -3.05
N SER A 20 -14.51 16.17 -2.47
CA SER A 20 -15.29 17.10 -1.64
C SER A 20 -14.59 17.52 -0.35
N ARG A 21 -13.53 16.80 0.05
CA ARG A 21 -12.74 17.07 1.24
C ARG A 21 -11.36 17.63 0.95
N ILE A 22 -10.96 17.70 -0.31
CA ILE A 22 -9.72 18.37 -0.72
C ILE A 22 -9.85 19.86 -0.38
N PRO A 23 -8.88 20.46 0.33
CA PRO A 23 -8.88 21.89 0.62
C PRO A 23 -8.99 22.74 -0.65
N ALA A 24 -9.75 23.82 -0.59
CA ALA A 24 -9.94 24.71 -1.76
C ALA A 24 -8.64 25.41 -2.21
N ASP A 25 -7.62 25.45 -1.34
CA ASP A 25 -6.29 25.99 -1.62
C ASP A 25 -5.27 24.91 -2.04
N ALA A 26 -5.65 23.64 -2.08
CA ALA A 26 -4.79 22.58 -2.60
C ALA A 26 -4.60 22.75 -4.11
N VAL A 27 -3.35 22.62 -4.57
CA VAL A 27 -2.98 22.78 -5.97
C VAL A 27 -2.47 21.45 -6.48
N LYS A 28 -3.14 20.92 -7.50
CA LYS A 28 -2.74 19.67 -8.15
C LYS A 28 -1.31 19.77 -8.70
N MET A 29 -0.42 18.92 -8.23
CA MET A 29 0.93 18.80 -8.75
C MET A 29 0.94 18.03 -10.07
N THR A 30 1.92 18.35 -10.92
CA THR A 30 2.12 17.71 -12.22
C THR A 30 3.61 17.56 -12.53
N PRO A 31 3.98 16.66 -13.45
CA PRO A 31 5.36 16.55 -13.91
C PRO A 31 5.97 17.87 -14.43
N ASP A 32 5.15 18.76 -15.00
CA ASP A 32 5.64 20.04 -15.57
C ASP A 32 6.06 21.04 -14.48
N THR A 33 5.53 20.88 -13.27
CA THR A 33 5.76 21.75 -12.11
C THR A 33 6.70 21.15 -11.08
N ASP A 34 7.07 19.88 -11.26
CA ASP A 34 7.90 19.14 -10.32
C ASP A 34 9.39 19.26 -10.66
N LEU A 35 10.19 19.59 -9.65
CA LEU A 35 11.65 19.69 -9.74
C LEU A 35 12.35 18.36 -9.44
N ASN A 36 11.60 17.36 -8.95
CA ASN A 36 12.13 16.09 -8.45
C ASN A 36 11.51 14.87 -9.14
N LEU A 37 11.39 14.93 -10.47
CA LEU A 37 10.76 13.88 -11.27
C LEU A 37 11.36 12.49 -11.00
N PRO A 38 10.55 11.41 -11.01
CA PRO A 38 11.06 10.05 -10.91
C PRO A 38 12.13 9.75 -11.96
N VAL A 39 13.25 9.18 -11.52
CA VAL A 39 14.36 8.80 -12.40
C VAL A 39 14.39 7.29 -12.55
N LEU A 40 14.06 6.80 -13.73
CA LEU A 40 14.09 5.38 -14.10
C LEU A 40 15.52 4.94 -14.46
N HIS A 41 15.97 3.82 -13.87
CA HIS A 41 17.29 3.22 -14.09
C HIS A 41 17.24 1.90 -14.88
N SER A 42 16.05 1.30 -15.01
CA SER A 42 15.87 0.04 -15.76
C SER A 42 15.52 0.31 -17.23
N ASP A 43 16.04 -0.53 -18.12
CA ASP A 43 15.69 -0.53 -19.55
C ASP A 43 14.44 -1.37 -19.86
N GLU A 44 13.89 -2.10 -18.89
CA GLU A 44 12.69 -2.93 -19.03
C GLU A 44 11.40 -2.12 -19.14
N PHE A 45 11.43 -0.85 -18.75
CA PHE A 45 10.25 0.01 -18.65
C PHE A 45 10.35 1.26 -19.53
N GLU A 46 9.19 1.74 -19.99
CA GLU A 46 9.00 3.08 -20.52
C GLU A 46 9.13 4.14 -19.42
N LYS A 47 9.28 5.41 -19.83
CA LYS A 47 9.37 6.53 -18.88
C LYS A 47 8.09 6.56 -18.01
N PRO A 48 8.21 6.66 -16.68
CA PRO A 48 7.05 6.75 -15.81
C PRO A 48 6.17 7.96 -16.11
N VAL A 49 4.86 7.78 -15.97
CA VAL A 49 3.84 8.82 -16.12
C VAL A 49 2.82 8.75 -14.98
N PRO A 50 2.16 9.86 -14.59
CA PRO A 50 1.07 9.81 -13.62
C PRO A 50 -0.04 8.84 -14.08
N PHE A 51 -0.52 8.00 -13.16
CA PHE A 51 -1.57 7.03 -13.43
C PHE A 51 -2.96 7.67 -13.26
N ALA A 52 -3.85 7.40 -14.22
CA ALA A 52 -5.21 7.92 -14.25
C ALA A 52 -6.23 6.76 -14.20
N PRO A 53 -7.43 6.95 -13.61
CA PRO A 53 -8.01 8.22 -13.14
C PRO A 53 -7.81 8.49 -11.62
N VAL A 54 -6.84 7.83 -10.97
CA VAL A 54 -6.78 7.82 -9.51
C VAL A 54 -6.24 9.11 -8.90
N ASN A 55 -5.34 9.82 -9.55
CA ASN A 55 -4.64 10.96 -8.95
C ASN A 55 -5.51 12.21 -8.78
N THR A 56 -5.45 12.84 -7.60
CA THR A 56 -6.13 14.10 -7.24
C THR A 56 -5.16 15.10 -6.63
N ALA A 57 -5.63 16.24 -6.12
CA ALA A 57 -4.79 17.20 -5.39
C ALA A 57 -4.59 16.84 -3.90
N GLY A 58 -5.04 15.65 -3.48
CA GLY A 58 -4.70 15.04 -2.19
C GLY A 58 -3.47 14.13 -2.33
N ALA A 59 -3.27 13.20 -1.42
CA ALA A 59 -2.24 12.17 -1.57
C ALA A 59 -2.88 10.82 -1.85
N GLU A 60 -2.62 10.28 -3.03
CA GLU A 60 -2.81 8.87 -3.35
C GLU A 60 -1.48 8.13 -3.12
N ASP A 61 -1.51 7.14 -2.23
CA ASP A 61 -0.34 6.41 -1.75
C ASP A 61 -0.62 4.89 -1.70
N SER A 62 0.41 4.09 -1.41
CA SER A 62 0.30 2.65 -1.18
C SER A 62 -0.47 1.88 -2.27
N PRO A 63 -0.12 2.04 -3.56
CA PRO A 63 -0.85 1.35 -4.62
C PRO A 63 -0.71 -0.17 -4.50
N PHE A 64 -1.82 -0.89 -4.67
CA PHE A 64 -1.81 -2.35 -4.65
C PHE A 64 -2.71 -2.95 -5.73
N MET A 65 -2.15 -3.86 -6.55
CA MET A 65 -2.88 -4.63 -7.54
C MET A 65 -2.90 -6.12 -7.19
N PRO A 66 -4.07 -6.70 -6.85
CA PRO A 66 -4.20 -8.13 -6.63
C PRO A 66 -4.07 -8.87 -7.97
N ALA A 67 -3.21 -9.89 -8.03
CA ALA A 67 -2.99 -10.65 -9.26
C ALA A 67 -4.21 -11.43 -9.77
N ASP A 68 -5.22 -11.64 -8.91
CA ASP A 68 -6.41 -12.42 -9.20
C ASP A 68 -7.70 -11.58 -9.32
N ARG A 69 -7.58 -10.24 -9.36
CA ARG A 69 -8.72 -9.32 -9.41
C ARG A 69 -8.42 -8.13 -10.32
N ASP A 70 -9.42 -7.71 -11.09
CA ASP A 70 -9.38 -6.49 -11.91
C ASP A 70 -9.65 -5.24 -11.05
N GLU A 71 -8.84 -5.06 -10.02
CA GLU A 71 -9.00 -4.04 -8.99
C GLU A 71 -7.66 -3.35 -8.69
N PHE A 72 -7.73 -2.06 -8.43
CA PHE A 72 -6.58 -1.22 -8.09
C PHE A 72 -6.87 -0.52 -6.77
N TYR A 73 -6.16 -0.92 -5.73
CA TYR A 73 -6.29 -0.36 -4.40
C TYR A 73 -5.24 0.72 -4.17
N PHE A 74 -5.58 1.69 -3.33
CA PHE A 74 -4.65 2.70 -2.86
C PHE A 74 -5.17 3.34 -1.56
N PHE A 75 -4.25 3.89 -0.78
CA PHE A 75 -4.56 4.79 0.33
C PHE A 75 -4.80 6.21 -0.19
N PHE A 76 -5.73 6.92 0.42
CA PHE A 76 -5.98 8.33 0.14
C PHE A 76 -6.04 9.16 1.42
N THR A 77 -5.49 10.38 1.38
CA THR A 77 -5.81 11.46 2.33
C THR A 77 -5.96 12.80 1.60
N PRO A 78 -6.94 13.65 1.95
CA PRO A 78 -7.23 14.87 1.19
C PRO A 78 -6.27 16.02 1.47
N ASP A 79 -5.53 15.98 2.58
CA ASP A 79 -4.62 17.07 2.97
C ASP A 79 -3.42 16.54 3.77
N VAL A 80 -2.26 16.47 3.09
CA VAL A 80 -0.99 16.01 3.68
C VAL A 80 -0.47 16.91 4.80
N ARG A 81 -1.00 18.13 4.93
CA ARG A 81 -0.64 19.09 5.98
C ARG A 81 -1.31 18.74 7.31
N VAL A 82 -2.36 17.92 7.28
CA VAL A 82 -3.07 17.46 8.48
C VAL A 82 -2.26 16.31 9.10
N PRO A 83 -1.88 16.40 10.39
CA PRO A 83 -1.20 15.30 11.07
C PRO A 83 -1.98 13.99 10.98
N VAL A 84 -1.26 12.87 10.81
CA VAL A 84 -1.84 11.54 10.55
C VAL A 84 -2.90 11.13 11.58
N GLU A 85 -2.71 11.48 12.85
CA GLU A 85 -3.66 11.17 13.93
C GLU A 85 -4.98 11.93 13.84
N LYS A 86 -5.05 12.99 13.02
CA LYS A 86 -6.25 13.80 12.78
C LYS A 86 -6.92 13.51 11.44
N GLN A 87 -6.22 12.88 10.49
CA GLN A 87 -6.78 12.55 9.17
C GLN A 87 -8.00 11.63 9.28
N ILE A 88 -8.06 10.76 10.29
CA ILE A 88 -9.23 9.91 10.61
C ILE A 88 -10.55 10.69 10.78
N LEU A 89 -10.50 12.01 11.02
CA LEU A 89 -11.67 12.85 11.27
C LEU A 89 -12.33 13.40 10.00
N ASP A 90 -11.68 13.35 8.83
CA ASP A 90 -12.20 13.95 7.59
C ASP A 90 -13.33 13.14 6.94
N GLY A 91 -13.43 11.85 7.30
CA GLY A 91 -14.42 10.91 6.79
C GLY A 91 -14.13 10.37 5.39
N VAL A 92 -12.96 10.62 4.79
CA VAL A 92 -12.54 10.13 3.47
C VAL A 92 -11.17 9.46 3.47
N THR A 93 -10.31 9.78 4.44
CA THR A 93 -8.99 9.15 4.57
C THR A 93 -9.16 7.63 4.72
N GLY A 94 -8.39 6.87 3.96
CA GLY A 94 -8.31 5.42 4.05
C GLY A 94 -8.16 4.73 2.69
N ILE A 95 -8.60 3.47 2.62
CA ILE A 95 -8.47 2.63 1.42
C ILE A 95 -9.56 2.95 0.38
N TRP A 96 -9.16 3.10 -0.87
CA TRP A 96 -10.00 3.27 -2.04
C TRP A 96 -9.70 2.17 -3.07
N VAL A 97 -10.67 1.90 -3.94
CA VAL A 97 -10.51 0.92 -5.02
C VAL A 97 -11.07 1.47 -6.34
N SER A 98 -10.27 1.43 -7.39
CA SER A 98 -10.73 1.55 -8.77
C SER A 98 -10.91 0.15 -9.35
N LYS A 99 -12.02 -0.09 -10.05
CA LYS A 99 -12.31 -1.37 -10.71
C LYS A 99 -12.11 -1.21 -12.20
N LYS A 100 -11.56 -2.23 -12.86
CA LYS A 100 -11.45 -2.24 -14.32
C LYS A 100 -12.77 -2.73 -14.93
N GLN A 101 -13.37 -1.92 -15.78
CA GLN A 101 -14.56 -2.27 -16.56
C GLN A 101 -14.29 -1.99 -18.04
N ASP A 102 -14.53 -2.99 -18.89
CA ASP A 102 -14.30 -2.90 -20.33
C ASP A 102 -12.90 -2.37 -20.70
N GLY A 103 -11.89 -2.84 -19.96
CA GLY A 103 -10.48 -2.43 -20.14
C GLY A 103 -10.11 -1.08 -19.54
N THR A 104 -11.06 -0.35 -18.95
CA THR A 104 -10.86 1.00 -18.42
C THR A 104 -11.02 1.03 -16.91
N TRP A 105 -10.07 1.64 -16.20
CA TRP A 105 -10.17 1.91 -14.77
C TRP A 105 -11.27 2.94 -14.51
N GLN A 106 -12.19 2.61 -13.61
CA GLN A 106 -13.32 3.48 -13.27
C GLN A 106 -12.95 4.47 -12.16
N GLU A 107 -13.81 5.46 -11.92
CA GLU A 107 -13.67 6.34 -10.76
C GLU A 107 -13.60 5.53 -9.45
N PRO A 108 -12.63 5.81 -8.57
CA PRO A 108 -12.46 5.05 -7.34
C PRO A 108 -13.65 5.18 -6.38
N GLU A 109 -13.95 4.07 -5.70
CA GLU A 109 -14.90 4.03 -4.59
C GLU A 109 -14.21 3.71 -3.26
N ARG A 110 -14.74 4.24 -2.16
CA ARG A 110 -14.16 4.01 -0.84
C ARG A 110 -14.43 2.58 -0.38
N VAL A 111 -13.40 1.92 0.14
CA VAL A 111 -13.53 0.61 0.79
C VAL A 111 -14.05 0.78 2.21
N MET A 112 -15.34 0.51 2.42
CA MET A 112 -16.00 0.72 3.72
C MET A 112 -15.82 -0.48 4.66
N LEU A 113 -14.82 -0.39 5.55
CA LEU A 113 -14.51 -1.44 6.55
C LEU A 113 -15.02 -1.10 7.96
N GLN A 114 -15.70 0.03 8.14
CA GLN A 114 -16.24 0.45 9.43
C GLN A 114 -17.64 1.05 9.23
N LYS A 115 -18.50 0.92 10.26
CA LYS A 115 -19.81 1.55 10.26
C LYS A 115 -19.66 3.07 10.13
N PRO A 116 -20.42 3.72 9.22
CA PRO A 116 -20.40 5.18 9.09
C PRO A 116 -20.65 5.89 10.42
N GLY A 117 -19.91 6.98 10.64
CA GLY A 117 -19.90 7.74 11.89
C GLY A 117 -18.99 7.19 12.98
N LYS A 118 -18.37 6.02 12.79
CA LYS A 118 -17.29 5.52 13.65
C LYS A 118 -15.92 5.88 13.06
N LEU A 119 -14.97 6.19 13.94
CA LEU A 119 -13.61 6.53 13.53
C LEU A 119 -12.85 5.25 13.12
N ALA A 120 -12.32 5.27 11.89
CA ALA A 120 -11.38 4.28 11.38
C ALA A 120 -10.44 4.95 10.36
N GLY A 121 -9.14 4.75 10.52
CA GLY A 121 -8.12 5.04 9.52
C GLY A 121 -7.56 3.71 9.05
N ASP A 122 -7.82 3.36 7.80
CA ASP A 122 -7.48 2.06 7.19
C ASP A 122 -6.45 2.27 6.08
N GLY A 123 -5.45 1.40 5.96
CA GLY A 123 -4.42 1.48 4.90
C GLY A 123 -3.58 0.21 4.86
N CYS A 124 -2.41 0.28 4.20
CA CYS A 124 -1.46 -0.83 4.10
C CYS A 124 -2.10 -2.12 3.58
N GLU A 125 -3.00 -2.00 2.61
CA GLU A 125 -3.82 -3.11 2.17
C GLU A 125 -3.03 -4.14 1.37
N PHE A 126 -3.27 -5.40 1.70
CA PHE A 126 -2.88 -6.54 0.90
C PHE A 126 -4.11 -7.40 0.65
N VAL A 127 -4.46 -7.57 -0.63
CA VAL A 127 -5.64 -8.32 -1.06
C VAL A 127 -5.21 -9.56 -1.82
N ALA A 128 -5.77 -10.71 -1.45
CA ALA A 128 -5.68 -11.91 -2.27
C ALA A 128 -6.94 -12.77 -2.13
N GLY A 129 -7.51 -13.13 -3.27
CA GLY A 129 -8.81 -13.78 -3.36
C GLY A 129 -9.90 -12.96 -2.69
N ASN A 130 -10.55 -13.57 -1.69
CA ASN A 130 -11.62 -12.93 -0.93
C ASN A 130 -11.17 -12.47 0.46
N THR A 131 -9.86 -12.25 0.68
CA THR A 131 -9.35 -11.75 1.95
C THR A 131 -8.49 -10.51 1.73
N MET A 132 -8.73 -9.49 2.56
CA MET A 132 -7.92 -8.28 2.67
C MET A 132 -7.27 -8.28 4.05
N TRP A 133 -5.96 -8.07 4.10
CA TRP A 133 -5.23 -7.63 5.28
C TRP A 133 -5.05 -6.13 5.17
N PHE A 134 -5.16 -5.42 6.28
CA PHE A 134 -4.97 -3.97 6.31
C PHE A 134 -4.55 -3.52 7.70
N CYS A 135 -3.78 -2.44 7.77
CA CYS A 135 -3.53 -1.72 9.00
C CYS A 135 -4.73 -0.86 9.36
N THR A 136 -4.98 -0.71 10.65
CA THR A 136 -6.07 0.14 11.11
C THR A 136 -5.90 0.75 12.50
N ALA A 137 -6.25 2.03 12.61
CA ALA A 137 -6.48 2.73 13.87
C ALA A 137 -7.98 2.99 14.02
N ARG A 138 -8.61 2.50 15.10
CA ARG A 138 -10.09 2.49 15.24
C ARG A 138 -10.57 2.91 16.62
N GLU A 139 -11.77 3.48 16.65
CA GLU A 139 -12.50 3.70 17.91
C GLU A 139 -12.64 2.38 18.68
N GLY A 140 -12.27 2.41 19.96
CA GLY A 140 -12.31 1.24 20.85
C GLY A 140 -11.00 0.43 20.91
N TYR A 141 -10.00 0.79 20.11
CA TYR A 141 -8.66 0.20 20.12
C TYR A 141 -7.61 1.28 20.39
N THR A 142 -6.46 0.87 20.92
CA THR A 142 -5.34 1.77 21.21
C THR A 142 -4.17 1.42 20.30
N GLY A 143 -3.77 2.36 19.45
CA GLY A 143 -2.68 2.18 18.51
C GLY A 143 -3.12 1.63 17.15
N MET A 144 -2.13 1.22 16.36
CA MET A 144 -2.31 0.61 15.04
C MET A 144 -2.40 -0.91 15.20
N HIS A 145 -3.33 -1.53 14.48
CA HIS A 145 -3.53 -2.98 14.48
C HIS A 145 -3.53 -3.52 13.06
N TRP A 146 -3.13 -4.77 12.90
CA TRP A 146 -3.45 -5.54 11.70
C TRP A 146 -4.85 -6.11 11.83
N ALA A 147 -5.62 -6.02 10.76
CA ALA A 147 -6.94 -6.61 10.67
C ALA A 147 -7.08 -7.36 9.35
N ARG A 148 -8.09 -8.23 9.31
CA ARG A 148 -8.53 -8.92 8.11
C ARG A 148 -10.00 -8.74 7.85
N ALA A 149 -10.39 -8.59 6.59
CA ALA A 149 -11.78 -8.58 6.12
C ALA A 149 -12.01 -9.62 5.01
N GLU A 150 -13.28 -10.00 4.83
CA GLU A 150 -13.73 -10.94 3.81
C GLU A 150 -14.51 -10.21 2.71
N TYR A 151 -14.23 -10.54 1.44
CA TYR A 151 -15.04 -10.09 0.31
C TYR A 151 -16.19 -11.06 0.08
N LYS A 152 -17.42 -10.58 0.30
CA LYS A 152 -18.63 -11.38 0.11
C LYS A 152 -19.82 -10.48 -0.22
N ASP A 153 -20.70 -10.94 -1.11
CA ASP A 153 -21.89 -10.20 -1.55
C ASP A 153 -21.55 -8.81 -2.14
N GLY A 154 -20.44 -8.72 -2.87
CA GLY A 154 -20.01 -7.50 -3.57
C GLY A 154 -19.34 -6.44 -2.69
N ARG A 155 -19.03 -6.74 -1.43
CA ARG A 155 -18.39 -5.79 -0.50
C ARG A 155 -17.41 -6.47 0.45
N TRP A 156 -16.47 -5.68 0.97
CA TRP A 156 -15.64 -6.06 2.11
C TRP A 156 -16.46 -5.98 3.41
N GLN A 157 -16.42 -7.03 4.22
CA GLN A 157 -17.19 -7.14 5.46
C GLN A 157 -16.54 -8.10 6.47
N ASN A 158 -17.16 -8.27 7.64
CA ASN A 158 -16.74 -9.22 8.68
C ASN A 158 -15.29 -9.05 9.14
N TRP A 159 -14.82 -7.81 9.23
CA TRP A 159 -13.45 -7.56 9.64
C TRP A 159 -13.21 -8.01 11.09
N LYS A 160 -11.97 -8.40 11.38
CA LYS A 160 -11.49 -8.70 12.74
C LYS A 160 -10.01 -8.37 12.86
N VAL A 161 -9.58 -7.98 14.06
CA VAL A 161 -8.15 -7.85 14.36
C VAL A 161 -7.47 -9.21 14.14
N ASP A 162 -6.33 -9.18 13.47
CA ASP A 162 -5.49 -10.31 13.11
C ASP A 162 -4.02 -9.96 13.34
N ASP A 163 -3.70 -9.60 14.58
CA ASP A 163 -2.38 -9.12 14.95
C ASP A 163 -1.33 -10.24 14.96
N PHE A 164 -0.10 -9.82 14.68
CA PHE A 164 1.12 -10.59 14.91
C PHE A 164 1.66 -10.34 16.32
N PRO A 165 2.56 -11.18 16.84
CA PRO A 165 3.26 -10.89 18.10
C PRO A 165 3.85 -9.46 18.08
N PRO A 166 3.48 -8.57 19.03
CA PRO A 166 3.86 -7.15 18.98
C PRO A 166 5.37 -6.92 18.93
N GLU A 167 6.17 -7.81 19.53
CA GLU A 167 7.63 -7.78 19.50
C GLU A 167 8.21 -7.89 18.09
N TYR A 168 7.44 -8.42 17.13
CA TYR A 168 7.86 -8.52 15.73
C TYR A 168 7.72 -7.19 14.99
N GLN A 169 6.91 -6.24 15.52
CA GLN A 169 6.71 -4.90 14.95
C GLN A 169 6.44 -4.97 13.45
N VAL A 170 5.45 -5.78 13.05
CA VAL A 170 5.11 -6.02 11.65
C VAL A 170 4.54 -4.74 11.05
N GLY A 171 5.32 -4.08 10.19
CA GLY A 171 4.85 -3.03 9.29
C GLY A 171 4.13 -3.63 8.08
N GLU A 172 4.09 -2.90 6.98
CA GLU A 172 3.51 -3.39 5.72
C GLU A 172 4.04 -4.76 5.33
N LEU A 173 3.12 -5.60 4.85
CA LEU A 173 3.35 -7.00 4.60
C LEU A 173 2.86 -7.44 3.23
N HIS A 174 3.41 -8.56 2.76
CA HIS A 174 2.99 -9.22 1.55
C HIS A 174 3.11 -10.73 1.72
N PHE A 175 2.03 -11.46 1.45
CA PHE A 175 2.03 -12.92 1.50
C PHE A 175 2.39 -13.51 0.15
N THR A 176 3.15 -14.59 0.18
CA THR A 176 3.28 -15.50 -0.96
C THR A 176 1.92 -16.12 -1.31
N ARG A 177 1.72 -16.45 -2.59
CA ARG A 177 0.45 -16.99 -3.12
C ARG A 177 0.00 -18.29 -2.44
N ASP A 178 0.95 -19.09 -1.96
CA ASP A 178 0.68 -20.35 -1.26
C ASP A 178 0.46 -20.17 0.26
N TRP A 179 0.56 -18.93 0.75
CA TRP A 179 0.38 -18.55 2.16
C TRP A 179 1.38 -19.18 3.12
N ASN A 180 2.52 -19.65 2.61
CA ASN A 180 3.55 -20.27 3.43
C ASN A 180 4.62 -19.28 3.89
N GLU A 181 4.76 -18.15 3.21
CA GLU A 181 5.66 -17.06 3.63
C GLU A 181 4.93 -15.72 3.68
N VAL A 182 5.32 -14.88 4.64
CA VAL A 182 4.96 -13.46 4.69
C VAL A 182 6.22 -12.63 4.84
N TYR A 183 6.36 -11.64 3.97
CA TYR A 183 7.44 -10.67 3.98
C TYR A 183 6.88 -9.37 4.53
N PHE A 184 7.63 -8.71 5.41
CA PHE A 184 7.21 -7.45 6.01
C PHE A 184 8.41 -6.64 6.44
N HIS A 185 8.24 -5.33 6.60
CA HIS A 185 9.30 -4.49 7.16
C HIS A 185 9.16 -4.35 8.69
N SER A 186 10.27 -4.17 9.39
CA SER A 186 10.27 -4.01 10.85
C SER A 186 11.54 -3.36 11.38
N LYS A 187 11.38 -2.59 12.47
CA LYS A 187 12.47 -2.01 13.29
C LYS A 187 12.94 -2.95 14.41
N ARG A 188 12.49 -4.21 14.41
CA ARG A 188 12.83 -5.17 15.44
C ARG A 188 14.35 -5.37 15.55
N ALA A 189 14.80 -5.74 16.74
CA ALA A 189 16.21 -6.04 16.98
C ALA A 189 16.69 -7.23 16.12
N GLY A 190 17.97 -7.19 15.74
CA GLY A 190 18.63 -8.19 14.89
C GLY A 190 18.68 -7.82 13.40
N GLY A 191 18.22 -6.63 13.03
CA GLY A 191 18.36 -6.08 11.68
C GLY A 191 19.74 -5.44 11.43
N ARG A 192 19.94 -5.02 10.19
CA ARG A 192 21.10 -4.35 9.62
C ARG A 192 20.96 -2.83 9.62
N GLY A 193 19.76 -2.32 9.38
CA GLY A 193 19.47 -0.89 9.22
C GLY A 193 18.42 -0.35 10.19
N GLN A 194 17.73 0.72 9.76
CA GLN A 194 16.68 1.38 10.56
C GLN A 194 15.38 0.56 10.54
N GLU A 195 14.91 0.27 9.33
CA GLU A 195 13.90 -0.73 9.03
C GLU A 195 14.53 -1.74 8.08
N ASP A 196 14.16 -2.99 8.27
CA ASP A 196 14.63 -4.09 7.46
C ASP A 196 13.45 -4.92 6.98
N ILE A 197 13.63 -5.62 5.86
CA ILE A 197 12.72 -6.65 5.38
C ILE A 197 13.01 -7.97 6.10
N TRP A 198 11.95 -8.56 6.63
CA TRP A 198 11.93 -9.84 7.33
C TRP A 198 10.97 -10.80 6.64
N VAL A 199 11.22 -12.09 6.79
CA VAL A 199 10.32 -13.16 6.35
C VAL A 199 9.94 -14.06 7.51
N MET A 200 8.65 -14.37 7.64
CA MET A 200 8.19 -15.51 8.43
C MET A 200 7.74 -16.63 7.51
N GLN A 201 8.09 -17.86 7.89
CA GLN A 201 7.63 -19.06 7.22
C GLN A 201 6.58 -19.76 8.07
N LYS A 202 5.63 -20.44 7.44
CA LYS A 202 4.62 -21.26 8.09
C LYS A 202 5.07 -22.71 8.09
N LYS A 203 5.08 -23.35 9.25
CA LYS A 203 5.34 -24.79 9.41
C LYS A 203 4.23 -25.39 10.26
N ASP A 204 3.64 -26.48 9.80
CA ASP A 204 2.53 -27.17 10.47
C ASP A 204 1.39 -26.22 10.91
N GLY A 205 1.07 -25.25 10.04
CA GLY A 205 0.02 -24.26 10.29
C GLY A 205 0.43 -23.09 11.19
N LYS A 206 1.66 -23.02 11.69
CA LYS A 206 2.15 -21.97 12.60
C LYS A 206 3.26 -21.13 11.98
N TRP A 207 3.15 -19.81 12.13
CA TRP A 207 4.25 -18.90 11.80
C TRP A 207 5.46 -19.20 12.69
N GLN A 208 6.63 -19.26 12.06
CA GLN A 208 7.92 -19.39 12.71
C GLN A 208 8.52 -18.01 12.97
N GLU A 209 9.56 -17.96 13.81
CA GLU A 209 10.29 -16.72 14.10
C GLU A 209 10.73 -16.00 12.81
N PRO A 210 10.58 -14.66 12.74
CA PRO A 210 11.06 -13.86 11.61
C PRO A 210 12.56 -14.01 11.38
N LYS A 211 12.94 -14.12 10.11
CA LYS A 211 14.33 -14.12 9.65
C LYS A 211 14.61 -12.89 8.81
N ASN A 212 15.76 -12.27 9.03
CA ASN A 212 16.19 -11.11 8.25
C ASN A 212 16.54 -11.54 6.82
N VAL A 213 16.12 -10.77 5.81
CA VAL A 213 16.49 -11.01 4.41
C VAL A 213 17.80 -10.26 4.09
N GLU A 214 18.89 -10.73 4.69
CA GLU A 214 20.17 -9.98 4.81
C GLU A 214 20.73 -9.44 3.49
N VAL A 215 20.61 -10.21 2.40
CA VAL A 215 21.10 -9.83 1.06
C VAL A 215 20.35 -8.62 0.49
N VAL A 216 19.10 -8.43 0.90
CA VAL A 216 18.26 -7.33 0.46
C VAL A 216 18.48 -6.10 1.33
N ASN A 217 18.64 -6.25 2.64
CA ASN A 217 18.74 -5.12 3.58
C ASN A 217 20.09 -4.39 3.54
N THR A 218 20.09 -3.11 3.92
CA THR A 218 21.26 -2.22 4.03
C THR A 218 21.32 -1.56 5.41
N GLU A 219 22.24 -0.61 5.60
CA GLU A 219 22.27 0.23 6.81
C GLU A 219 21.21 1.35 6.79
N SER A 220 20.52 1.54 5.66
CA SER A 220 19.46 2.55 5.49
C SER A 220 18.11 2.00 5.97
N SER A 221 16.99 2.61 5.54
CA SER A 221 15.65 2.05 5.74
C SER A 221 15.27 1.25 4.50
N ASP A 222 14.98 -0.04 4.68
CA ASP A 222 14.51 -0.97 3.64
C ASP A 222 13.15 -1.54 4.05
N GLY A 223 12.10 -1.34 3.24
CA GLY A 223 10.74 -1.74 3.63
C GLY A 223 9.71 -1.76 2.51
N TRP A 224 8.42 -1.78 2.86
CA TRP A 224 7.29 -1.87 1.91
C TRP A 224 7.46 -2.99 0.86
N PRO A 225 7.56 -4.26 1.28
CA PRO A 225 7.83 -5.35 0.36
C PRO A 225 6.61 -5.67 -0.51
N TYR A 226 6.86 -5.92 -1.79
CA TYR A 226 5.93 -6.53 -2.75
C TYR A 226 6.58 -7.75 -3.39
N LEU A 227 5.85 -8.86 -3.45
CA LEU A 227 6.31 -10.05 -4.16
C LEU A 227 5.53 -10.23 -5.45
N THR A 228 6.22 -10.64 -6.52
CA THR A 228 5.52 -11.12 -7.72
C THR A 228 4.72 -12.39 -7.41
N PRO A 229 3.63 -12.68 -8.16
CA PRO A 229 2.78 -13.84 -7.89
C PRO A 229 3.48 -15.20 -7.94
N ASP A 230 4.59 -15.28 -8.70
CA ASP A 230 5.44 -16.47 -8.80
C ASP A 230 6.49 -16.57 -7.67
N GLY A 231 6.61 -15.55 -6.83
CA GLY A 231 7.54 -15.48 -5.70
C GLY A 231 9.01 -15.29 -6.11
N ASN A 232 9.29 -14.94 -7.37
CA ASN A 232 10.65 -14.85 -7.90
C ASN A 232 11.23 -13.44 -7.88
N GLU A 233 10.42 -12.39 -7.69
CA GLU A 233 10.91 -11.03 -7.54
C GLU A 233 10.34 -10.41 -6.26
N LEU A 234 11.22 -9.74 -5.50
CA LEU A 234 10.90 -8.92 -4.36
C LEU A 234 11.20 -7.48 -4.72
N TRP A 235 10.17 -6.67 -4.74
CA TRP A 235 10.22 -5.23 -4.96
C TRP A 235 10.02 -4.53 -3.63
N PHE A 236 10.71 -3.41 -3.40
CA PHE A 236 10.69 -2.77 -2.08
C PHE A 236 11.23 -1.34 -2.12
N ASN A 237 10.95 -0.61 -1.06
CA ASN A 237 11.46 0.74 -0.82
C ASN A 237 12.83 0.68 -0.17
N ARG A 238 13.72 1.55 -0.63
CA ARG A 238 14.96 1.88 0.05
C ARG A 238 15.09 3.38 0.20
N PHE A 239 15.47 3.84 1.38
CA PHE A 239 15.95 5.20 1.54
C PHE A 239 17.33 5.33 0.90
N TYR A 240 17.41 6.00 -0.25
CA TYR A 240 18.58 6.08 -1.10
C TYR A 240 18.88 7.53 -1.45
N LYS A 241 20.12 7.97 -1.20
CA LYS A 241 20.57 9.36 -1.43
C LYS A 241 19.67 10.44 -0.80
N GLY A 242 18.99 10.13 0.30
CA GLY A 242 18.16 11.09 1.02
C GLY A 242 16.67 11.07 0.66
N THR A 243 16.23 10.19 -0.25
CA THR A 243 14.81 10.05 -0.62
C THR A 243 14.42 8.58 -0.74
N PRO A 244 13.13 8.23 -0.69
CA PRO A 244 12.64 6.91 -1.11
C PRO A 244 13.02 6.59 -2.57
N ALA A 245 13.29 5.31 -2.82
CA ALA A 245 13.55 4.75 -4.14
C ALA A 245 13.03 3.30 -4.20
N VAL A 246 12.62 2.86 -5.39
CA VAL A 246 12.17 1.50 -5.69
C VAL A 246 13.34 0.63 -6.11
N PHE A 247 13.53 -0.48 -5.41
CA PHE A 247 14.52 -1.52 -5.72
C PHE A 247 13.84 -2.85 -6.00
N ARG A 248 14.55 -3.72 -6.72
CA ARG A 248 14.15 -5.10 -7.02
C ARG A 248 15.26 -6.07 -6.66
N SER A 249 14.92 -7.20 -6.04
CA SER A 249 15.77 -8.38 -5.90
C SER A 249 15.10 -9.56 -6.59
N LYS A 250 15.87 -10.33 -7.36
CA LYS A 250 15.41 -11.58 -8.00
C LYS A 250 15.82 -12.77 -7.16
N LYS A 251 15.02 -13.83 -7.16
CA LYS A 251 15.32 -15.12 -6.54
C LYS A 251 15.91 -16.06 -7.59
N ILE A 252 17.10 -16.60 -7.33
CA ILE A 252 17.79 -17.58 -8.18
C ILE A 252 18.12 -18.79 -7.32
N ASP A 253 17.72 -19.98 -7.75
CA ASP A 253 17.90 -21.24 -7.03
C ASP A 253 17.41 -21.21 -5.57
N GLY A 254 16.32 -20.47 -5.32
CA GLY A 254 15.70 -20.31 -3.99
C GLY A 254 16.25 -19.17 -3.15
N GLU A 255 17.33 -18.51 -3.59
CA GLU A 255 18.03 -17.47 -2.82
C GLU A 255 17.84 -16.09 -3.45
N TRP A 256 17.54 -15.09 -2.61
CA TRP A 256 17.49 -13.70 -3.03
C TRP A 256 18.87 -13.20 -3.46
N GLN A 257 18.92 -12.43 -4.54
CA GLN A 257 20.15 -11.86 -5.08
C GLN A 257 20.33 -10.40 -4.63
N ALA A 258 21.50 -9.84 -4.90
CA ALA A 258 21.76 -8.43 -4.64
C ALA A 258 20.71 -7.55 -5.36
N PRO A 259 20.10 -6.57 -4.66
CA PRO A 259 19.08 -5.73 -5.27
C PRO A 259 19.64 -4.75 -6.30
N GLU A 260 18.84 -4.42 -7.30
CA GLU A 260 19.08 -3.39 -8.29
C GLU A 260 18.13 -2.20 -8.09
N LEU A 261 18.62 -0.99 -8.37
CA LEU A 261 17.81 0.22 -8.34
C LEU A 261 16.94 0.28 -9.60
N ILE A 262 15.64 0.52 -9.45
CA ILE A 262 14.69 0.62 -10.57
C ILE A 262 14.25 2.07 -10.77
N VAL A 263 13.75 2.73 -9.73
CA VAL A 263 13.33 4.15 -9.77
C VAL A 263 13.89 4.86 -8.54
N GLU A 264 14.53 6.01 -8.70
CA GLU A 264 14.88 6.90 -7.57
C GLU A 264 14.09 8.21 -7.63
N MET A 265 14.28 9.05 -6.60
CA MET A 265 13.72 10.39 -6.45
C MET A 265 12.26 10.37 -6.01
N PHE A 266 12.07 10.30 -4.68
CA PHE A 266 10.77 10.29 -4.02
C PHE A 266 9.81 9.26 -4.63
N ALA A 267 10.29 8.05 -4.89
CA ALA A 267 9.51 6.96 -5.46
C ALA A 267 9.46 5.77 -4.50
N GLY A 268 8.30 5.15 -4.33
CA GLY A 268 8.16 4.02 -3.42
C GLY A 268 6.86 3.23 -3.58
N GLU A 269 6.65 2.31 -2.65
CA GLU A 269 5.47 1.47 -2.45
C GLU A 269 5.09 0.74 -3.75
N PRO A 270 6.02 -0.04 -4.32
CA PRO A 270 5.85 -0.59 -5.65
C PRO A 270 4.83 -1.73 -5.67
N THR A 271 4.09 -1.82 -6.76
CA THR A 271 3.28 -2.99 -7.12
C THR A 271 3.35 -3.22 -8.62
N LEU A 272 3.08 -4.44 -9.08
CA LEU A 272 2.99 -4.76 -10.51
C LEU A 272 1.60 -5.26 -10.86
N ASP A 273 1.16 -4.95 -12.09
CA ASP A 273 0.03 -5.66 -12.69
C ASP A 273 0.45 -7.00 -13.33
N ASN A 274 -0.53 -7.75 -13.84
CA ASN A 274 -0.30 -9.04 -14.49
C ASN A 274 0.46 -8.95 -15.82
N GLU A 275 0.56 -7.76 -16.42
CA GLU A 275 1.38 -7.52 -17.62
C GLU A 275 2.83 -7.17 -17.22
N GLY A 276 3.08 -6.96 -15.93
CA GLY A 276 4.36 -6.57 -15.36
C GLY A 276 4.63 -5.07 -15.49
N ASN A 277 3.60 -4.24 -15.72
CA ASN A 277 3.74 -2.79 -15.60
C ASN A 277 3.96 -2.42 -14.13
N LEU A 278 4.88 -1.50 -13.88
CA LEU A 278 5.24 -1.07 -12.52
C LEU A 278 4.41 0.15 -12.11
N TYR A 279 3.75 0.05 -10.96
CA TYR A 279 3.04 1.14 -10.31
C TYR A 279 3.77 1.47 -9.01
N PHE A 280 3.85 2.75 -8.67
CA PHE A 280 4.56 3.23 -7.47
C PHE A 280 4.03 4.61 -7.08
N VAL A 281 4.11 4.96 -5.79
CA VAL A 281 3.86 6.34 -5.35
C VAL A 281 5.05 7.23 -5.70
N HIS A 282 4.76 8.45 -6.11
CA HIS A 282 5.68 9.57 -6.19
C HIS A 282 5.22 10.70 -5.27
N HIS A 283 6.07 11.08 -4.33
CA HIS A 283 5.77 12.17 -3.41
C HIS A 283 6.36 13.50 -3.92
N TYR A 284 5.51 14.51 -4.06
CA TYR A 284 5.95 15.86 -4.44
C TYR A 284 6.41 16.64 -3.21
N TYR A 285 7.57 17.28 -3.32
CA TYR A 285 8.18 18.06 -2.24
C TYR A 285 8.61 19.45 -2.71
N ASP A 286 8.42 20.45 -1.84
CA ASP A 286 9.09 21.75 -1.94
C ASP A 286 9.73 22.12 -0.60
N ASN A 287 11.01 22.50 -0.63
CA ASN A 287 11.78 22.90 0.56
C ASN A 287 11.66 21.92 1.76
N GLY A 288 11.59 20.61 1.49
CA GLY A 288 11.48 19.56 2.50
C GLY A 288 10.08 19.36 3.08
N VAL A 289 9.07 20.06 2.56
CA VAL A 289 7.66 19.88 2.90
C VAL A 289 6.98 19.11 1.79
N MET A 290 6.28 18.02 2.15
CA MET A 290 5.47 17.26 1.21
C MET A 290 4.25 18.10 0.80
N LEU A 291 4.01 18.19 -0.50
CA LEU A 291 2.90 18.94 -1.08
C LEU A 291 1.71 18.04 -1.42
N GLU A 292 2.01 16.86 -1.97
CA GLU A 292 1.03 15.96 -2.59
C GLU A 292 1.69 14.58 -2.83
N ALA A 293 0.90 13.55 -3.11
CA ALA A 293 1.40 12.26 -3.61
C ALA A 293 0.56 11.78 -4.78
N ASP A 294 1.23 11.24 -5.80
CA ASP A 294 0.60 10.64 -6.96
C ASP A 294 1.05 9.21 -7.15
N ILE A 295 0.16 8.40 -7.71
CA ILE A 295 0.54 7.11 -8.24
C ILE A 295 1.05 7.30 -9.66
N TYR A 296 2.22 6.74 -9.95
CA TYR A 296 2.82 6.69 -11.27
C TYR A 296 2.77 5.26 -11.82
N VAL A 297 2.80 5.14 -13.13
CA VAL A 297 2.96 3.88 -13.86
C VAL A 297 4.14 3.97 -14.82
N ALA A 298 4.96 2.93 -14.85
CA ALA A 298 5.98 2.68 -15.85
C ALA A 298 5.60 1.41 -16.62
N TYR A 299 5.19 1.57 -17.87
CA TYR A 299 4.77 0.45 -18.71
C TYR A 299 5.95 -0.42 -19.11
N ARG A 300 5.76 -1.73 -19.11
CA ARG A 300 6.78 -2.68 -19.54
C ARG A 300 6.95 -2.63 -21.07
N LYS A 301 8.19 -2.73 -21.56
CA LYS A 301 8.52 -2.76 -22.99
C LYS A 301 8.34 -4.13 -23.64
#